data_AF-A0A3D5YRS7-F1
#
_entry.id   AF-A0A3D5YRS7-F1
#
_cell.length_a   1.000
_cell.length_b   1.000
_cell.length_c   1.000
_cell.angle_alpha   90.00
_cell.angle_beta   90.00
_cell.angle_gamma   90.00
#
_symmetry.space_group_name_H-M   'P 1'
#
loop_
_entity.id
_entity.type
_entity.pdbx_description
1 polymer ?
#
loop_
_entity_poly.entity_id
_entity_poly.type
_entity_poly.pdbx_seq_one_letter_code
_entity_poly.pdbx_strand_id
1 'polypeptide(L)' 'MLKNFIIQSGELIINVLVVVGLLIALVAGISAMKYSFIMGLVTLLTGVAGVILLAFVLYLLIDMRDNLKQLNADKHQA' A
#
# COMPACT_ATOMS: atom_id res chain seq x y z
N MET A 1 15.63 -14.76 -13.42
CA MET A 1 14.19 -14.72 -13.81
C MET A 1 13.25 -14.68 -12.60
N LEU A 2 13.35 -15.60 -11.62
CA LEU A 2 12.52 -15.58 -10.40
C LEU A 2 12.61 -14.27 -9.58
N LYS A 3 13.80 -13.66 -9.47
CA LYS A 3 14.01 -12.42 -8.70
C LYS A 3 13.26 -11.21 -9.27
N ASN A 4 13.25 -11.04 -10.61
CA ASN A 4 12.46 -9.98 -11.25
C ASN A 4 10.97 -10.23 -11.09
N PHE A 5 10.53 -11.49 -11.17
CA PHE A 5 9.14 -11.85 -10.93
C PHE A 5 8.70 -11.48 -9.51
N ILE A 6 9.53 -11.73 -8.49
CA ILE A 6 9.21 -11.38 -7.08
C ILE A 6 9.18 -9.86 -6.87
N ILE A 7 10.08 -9.09 -7.50
CA ILE A 7 10.12 -7.63 -7.35
C ILE A 7 8.91 -6.99 -8.05
N GLN A 8 8.65 -7.38 -9.30
CA GLN A 8 7.53 -6.89 -10.09
C GLN A 8 6.17 -7.36 -9.53
N SER A 9 6.12 -8.56 -8.95
CA SER A 9 4.93 -9.05 -8.23
C SER A 9 4.71 -8.31 -6.93
N GLY A 10 5.76 -7.89 -6.22
CA GLY A 10 5.62 -7.15 -4.95
C GLY A 10 4.92 -5.81 -5.15
N GLU A 11 5.32 -5.08 -6.18
CA GLU A 11 4.70 -3.80 -6.54
C GLU A 11 3.26 -3.98 -7.05
N LEU A 12 3.03 -5.02 -7.86
CA LEU A 12 1.70 -5.36 -8.38
C LEU A 12 0.75 -5.79 -7.25
N ILE A 13 1.22 -6.58 -6.28
CA ILE A 13 0.45 -7.01 -5.10
C ILE A 13 0.08 -5.81 -4.24
N ILE A 14 1.00 -4.87 -4.01
CA ILE A 14 0.72 -3.67 -3.22
C ILE A 14 -0.31 -2.80 -3.94
N ASN A 15 -0.20 -2.62 -5.25
CA ASN A 15 -1.18 -1.84 -6.00
C ASN A 15 -2.59 -2.46 -5.92
N VAL A 16 -2.69 -3.79 -6.06
CA VAL A 16 -3.95 -4.52 -5.87
C VAL A 16 -4.47 -4.37 -4.44
N LEU A 17 -3.61 -4.46 -3.42
CA LEU A 17 -3.98 -4.27 -2.02
C LEU A 17 -4.54 -2.87 -1.75
N VAL A 18 -3.95 -1.83 -2.35
CA VAL A 18 -4.42 -0.45 -2.22
C VAL A 18 -5.80 -0.30 -2.83
N VAL A 19 -6.01 -0.81 -4.05
CA VAL A 19 -7.32 -0.76 -4.72
C VAL A 19 -8.38 -1.50 -3.89
N VAL A 20 -8.10 -2.71 -3.43
CA VAL A 20 -9.01 -3.49 -2.59
C VAL A 20 -9.28 -2.81 -1.25
N GLY A 21 -8.24 -2.26 -0.61
CA GLY A 21 -8.36 -1.53 0.65
C GLY A 21 -9.23 -0.28 0.51
N LEU A 22 -9.07 0.48 -0.57
CA LEU A 22 -9.91 1.64 -0.87
C LEU A 22 -11.37 1.23 -1.08
N LEU A 23 -11.63 0.15 -1.82
CA LEU A 23 -12.99 -0.37 -2.01
C LEU A 23 -13.64 -0.78 -0.68
N ILE A 24 -12.89 -1.44 0.21
CA ILE A 24 -13.38 -1.81 1.55
C ILE A 24 -13.70 -0.55 2.37
N ALA A 25 -12.81 0.45 2.38
CA ALA A 25 -13.04 1.70 3.09
C ALA A 25 -14.30 2.43 2.58
N LEU A 26 -14.52 2.40 1.27
CA LEU A 26 -15.68 2.99 0.61
C LEU A 26 -16.97 2.30 1.03
N VAL A 27 -17.02 0.96 0.95
CA VAL A 27 -18.19 0.15 1.33
C VAL A 27 -18.47 0.29 2.83
N ALA A 28 -17.43 0.26 3.68
CA ALA A 28 -17.56 0.40 5.12
C ALA A 28 -18.07 1.80 5.52
N GLY A 29 -17.52 2.85 4.93
CA GLY A 29 -17.95 4.23 5.16
C GLY A 29 -19.40 4.47 4.76
N ILE A 30 -19.78 4.05 3.55
CA ILE A 30 -21.18 4.16 3.06
C ILE A 30 -22.13 3.34 3.95
N SER A 31 -21.73 2.13 4.35
CA SER A 31 -22.57 1.28 5.22
C SER A 31 -22.76 1.89 6.60
N ALA A 32 -21.73 2.52 7.16
CA ALA A 32 -21.81 3.21 8.46
C ALA A 32 -22.67 4.48 8.42
N MET A 33 -22.76 5.16 7.26
CA MET A 33 -23.64 6.32 7.09
C MET A 33 -25.13 5.98 7.29
N LYS A 34 -25.53 4.71 7.11
CA LYS A 34 -26.91 4.26 7.40
C LYS A 34 -27.30 4.41 8.87
N TYR A 35 -26.33 4.35 9.78
CA TYR A 35 -26.57 4.48 11.22
C TYR A 35 -26.35 5.92 11.69
N SER A 36 -25.28 6.56 11.23
CA SER A 36 -25.00 7.96 11.50
C SER A 36 -24.11 8.53 10.39
N PHE A 37 -24.57 9.60 9.75
CA PHE A 37 -23.84 10.25 8.65
C PHE A 37 -22.43 10.68 9.08
N ILE A 38 -22.29 11.30 10.24
CA ILE A 38 -21.00 11.78 10.76
C ILE A 38 -20.06 10.61 11.02
N MET A 39 -20.54 9.54 11.66
CA MET A 39 -19.72 8.34 11.90
C MET A 39 -19.28 7.70 10.59
N GLY A 40 -20.17 7.55 9.62
CA GLY A 40 -19.81 6.98 8.31
C GLY A 40 -18.83 7.84 7.53
N LEU A 41 -18.93 9.17 7.61
CA LEU A 41 -17.95 10.08 7.02
C LEU A 41 -16.57 9.95 7.68
N VAL A 42 -16.52 9.88 9.01
CA VAL A 42 -15.27 9.66 9.75
C VAL A 42 -14.65 8.30 9.39
N THR A 43 -15.46 7.23 9.32
CA THR A 43 -14.99 5.90 8.91
C THR A 43 -14.45 5.90 7.48
N LEU A 44 -15.10 6.61 6.55
CA LEU A 44 -14.63 6.75 5.17
C LEU A 44 -13.27 7.47 5.13
N LEU A 45 -13.17 8.63 5.79
CA LEU A 45 -11.96 9.45 5.80
C LEU A 45 -10.78 8.73 6.48
N THR A 46 -11.01 8.10 7.62
CA THR A 46 -9.99 7.34 8.35
C THR A 46 -9.58 6.08 7.60
N GLY A 47 -10.53 5.39 6.96
CA GLY A 47 -10.25 4.24 6.10
C GLY A 47 -9.37 4.61 4.90
N VAL A 48 -9.74 5.67 4.17
CA VAL A 48 -8.95 6.15 3.02
C VAL A 48 -7.56 6.62 3.46
N ALA A 49 -7.48 7.43 4.52
CA ALA A 49 -6.20 7.89 5.07
C ALA A 49 -5.31 6.72 5.52
N GLY A 50 -5.89 5.71 6.18
CA GLY A 50 -5.18 4.51 6.61
C GLY A 50 -4.60 3.71 5.44
N VAL A 51 -5.38 3.53 4.36
CA VAL A 51 -4.91 2.84 3.15
C VAL A 51 -3.77 3.61 2.48
N ILE A 52 -3.88 4.93 2.38
CA ILE A 52 -2.82 5.77 1.78
C ILE A 52 -1.54 5.72 2.61
N LEU A 53 -1.64 5.85 3.94
CA LEU A 53 -0.48 5.77 4.83
C LEU A 53 0.20 4.40 4.77
N LEU A 54 -0.59 3.31 4.76
CA LEU A 54 -0.06 1.96 4.61
C LEU A 54 0.67 1.80 3.27
N ALA A 55 0.05 2.25 2.18
CA ALA A 55 0.65 2.20 0.84
C ALA A 55 2.00 2.94 0.83
N PHE A 56 2.03 4.15 1.39
CA PHE A 56 3.23 4.99 1.44
C PHE A 56 4.38 4.29 2.18
N VAL A 57 4.10 3.70 3.34
CA VAL A 57 5.12 2.93 4.10
C VAL A 57 5.63 1.74 3.30
N LEU A 58 4.75 1.00 2.62
CA LEU A 58 5.13 -0.16 1.81
C LEU A 58 5.98 0.23 0.60
N TYR A 59 5.64 1.33 -0.06
CA TYR A 59 6.45 1.89 -1.17
C TYR A 59 7.85 2.31 -0.69
N LEU A 60 7.95 3.01 0.45
CA LEU A 60 9.24 3.37 1.03
C LEU A 60 10.08 2.15 1.39
N LEU A 61 9.47 1.09 1.93
CA LEU A 61 10.16 -0.16 2.25
C LEU A 61 10.71 -0.84 1.00
N ILE A 62 9.98 -0.84 -0.11
CA ILE A 62 10.47 -1.36 -1.39
C ILE A 62 11.64 -0.54 -1.88
N ASP A 63 11.50 0.79 -1.90
CA ASP A 63 12.53 1.69 -2.39
C ASP A 63 13.84 1.55 -1.59
N MET A 64 13.76 1.52 -0.26
CA MET A 64 14.92 1.25 0.60
C MET A 64 15.55 -0.12 0.33
N ARG A 65 14.74 -1.17 0.16
CA ARG A 65 15.23 -2.51 -0.15
C ARG A 65 15.99 -2.53 -1.48
N ASP A 66 15.49 -1.84 -2.50
CA ASP A 66 16.10 -1.84 -3.82
C ASP A 66 17.37 -0.98 -3.85
N ASN A 67 17.38 0.16 -3.18
CA ASN A 67 18.59 0.97 -2.96
C ASN A 67 19.70 0.19 -2.21
N LEU A 68 19.34 -0.58 -1.17
CA LEU A 68 20.31 -1.41 -0.43
C LEU A 68 20.88 -2.56 -1.27
N LYS A 69 20.07 -3.16 -2.16
CA LYS A 69 20.59 -4.19 -3.09
C LYS A 69 21.59 -3.59 -4.07
N GLN A 70 21.32 -2.39 -4.59
CA GLN A 70 22.22 -1.70 -5.52
C GLN A 70 23.56 -1.39 -4.85
N LEU A 71 23.53 -0.83 -3.63
CA LEU A 71 24.71 -0.56 -2.83
C LEU A 71 25.58 -1.79 -2.56
N ASN A 72 24.96 -2.95 -2.28
CA ASN A 72 25.68 -4.20 -2.10
C ASN A 72 26.23 -4.77 -3.42
N ALA A 73 25.55 -4.55 -4.54
CA ALA A 73 26.04 -4.97 -5.84
C ALA A 73 27.30 -4.19 -6.25
N ASP A 74 27.31 -2.87 -6.05
CA ASP A 74 28.46 -2.01 -6.35
C ASP A 74 29.67 -2.33 -5.46
N LYS A 75 29.46 -2.65 -4.18
CA LYS A 75 30.53 -3.05 -3.25
C LYS A 75 31.25 -4.35 -3.61
N HIS A 76 30.65 -5.20 -4.43
CA HIS A 76 31.25 -6.45 -4.89
C HIS A 76 31.83 -6.37 -6.31
N GLN A 77 31.79 -5.18 -6.93
CA GLN A 77 32.41 -4.89 -8.23
C GLN A 77 33.67 -4.01 -8.11
N ALA A 78 34.00 -3.51 -6.92
CA ALA A 78 35.25 -2.80 -6.59
C ALA A 78 36.19 -3.70 -5.78
#